data_AF-A0A662RK00-F1
#
_entry.id   AF-A0A662RK00-F1
#
_cell.length_a   1.000
_cell.length_b   1.000
_cell.length_c   1.000
_cell.angle_alpha   90.00
_cell.angle_beta   90.00
_cell.angle_gamma   90.00
#
_symmetry.space_group_name_H-M   'P 1'
#
loop_
_entity.id
_entity.type
_entity.pdbx_description
1 polymer ?
#
loop_
_entity_poly.entity_id
_entity_poly.type
_entity_poly.pdbx_seq_one_letter_code
_entity_poly.pdbx_strand_id
1 'polypeptide(L)'
;MNTKKMTAKIKIKIGDKVVGEGEPCFIIAEGGVNHNGSLELAKKLVDVAVDCKADAVKFQKRNIEKILTREALKMPYLGPTSFGKTYGEHRRKLELPFDAWYELKEYCNERGIMLLASVWDEESADFIEELEVPAFKLPSADLTNLPLLEHIA
;
A
#
# COMPACT_ATOMS: atom_id res chain seq x y z
N MET A 1 33.08 -30.15 -10.82
CA MET A 1 32.81 -28.95 -11.65
C MET A 1 31.61 -28.25 -11.07
N ASN A 2 31.81 -27.07 -10.49
CA ASN A 2 30.77 -26.31 -9.79
C ASN A 2 30.03 -25.44 -10.81
N THR A 3 28.95 -25.96 -11.40
CA THR A 3 28.07 -25.18 -12.29
C THR A 3 27.24 -24.24 -11.43
N LYS A 4 27.82 -23.10 -11.03
CA LYS A 4 27.02 -21.94 -10.63
C LYS A 4 26.10 -21.62 -11.81
N LYS A 5 24.83 -22.03 -11.73
CA LYS A 5 23.78 -21.47 -12.58
C LYS A 5 23.86 -19.96 -12.39
N MET A 6 24.34 -19.24 -13.41
CA MET A 6 24.19 -17.80 -13.46
C MET A 6 22.70 -17.54 -13.64
N THR A 7 21.97 -17.45 -12.53
CA THR A 7 20.63 -16.87 -12.51
C THR A 7 20.80 -15.43 -12.98
N ALA A 8 20.08 -15.06 -14.05
CA ALA A 8 20.08 -13.68 -14.52
C ALA A 8 19.77 -12.76 -13.34
N LYS A 9 20.62 -11.75 -13.13
CA LYS A 9 20.44 -10.79 -12.05
C LYS A 9 19.28 -9.88 -12.45
N ILE A 10 18.07 -10.20 -11.99
CA ILE A 10 16.88 -9.40 -12.27
C ILE A 10 17.04 -8.07 -11.53
N LYS A 11 16.95 -6.98 -12.29
CA LYS A 11 16.85 -5.61 -11.78
C LYS A 11 15.57 -5.00 -12.30
N ILE A 12 14.86 -4.30 -11.43
CA ILE A 12 13.64 -3.57 -11.76
C ILE A 12 13.82 -2.10 -11.40
N LYS A 13 13.13 -1.21 -12.13
CA LYS A 13 13.10 0.21 -11.81
C LYS A 13 11.80 0.51 -11.07
N ILE A 14 11.89 1.17 -9.92
CA ILE A 14 10.76 1.70 -9.16
C ILE A 14 10.99 3.20 -9.03
N GLY A 15 10.21 4.00 -9.76
CA GLY A 15 10.39 5.44 -9.84
C GLY A 15 11.76 5.76 -10.44
N ASP A 16 12.60 6.48 -9.71
CA ASP A 16 13.98 6.79 -10.09
C ASP A 16 15.03 5.81 -9.52
N LYS A 17 14.62 4.82 -8.72
CA LYS A 17 15.51 3.83 -8.08
C LYS A 17 15.55 2.52 -8.86
N VAL A 18 16.69 1.84 -8.80
CA VAL A 18 16.86 0.48 -9.33
C VAL A 18 16.95 -0.48 -8.14
N VAL A 19 16.17 -1.55 -8.18
CA VAL A 19 16.11 -2.59 -7.14
C VAL A 19 16.59 -3.91 -7.72
N GLY A 20 17.57 -4.54 -7.07
CA GLY A 20 18.11 -5.83 -7.47
C GLY A 20 19.53 -6.06 -6.96
N GLU A 21 20.17 -7.12 -7.44
CA GLU A 21 21.51 -7.51 -6.97
C GLU A 21 22.57 -6.43 -7.30
N GLY A 22 23.33 -6.02 -6.29
CA GLY A 22 24.38 -5.01 -6.40
C GLY A 22 23.89 -3.56 -6.29
N GLU A 23 22.58 -3.34 -6.16
CA GLU A 23 22.00 -2.02 -5.86
C GLU A 23 21.83 -1.84 -4.33
N PRO A 24 21.71 -0.59 -3.84
CA PRO A 24 21.32 -0.32 -2.46
C PRO A 24 19.99 -0.99 -2.08
N CYS A 25 19.83 -1.32 -0.80
CA CYS A 25 18.56 -1.85 -0.30
C CYS A 25 17.48 -0.77 -0.43
N PHE A 26 16.38 -1.09 -1.12
CA PHE A 26 15.23 -0.22 -1.27
C PHE A 26 14.31 -0.36 -0.04
N ILE A 27 14.17 0.71 0.73
CA ILE A 27 13.46 0.71 2.01
C ILE A 27 12.05 1.29 1.82
N ILE A 28 11.04 0.48 2.13
CA ILE A 28 9.64 0.89 2.13
C ILE A 28 9.16 1.05 3.58
N ALA A 29 8.78 2.27 3.96
CA ALA A 29 8.09 2.53 5.22
C ALA A 29 6.60 2.18 5.09
N GLU A 30 6.17 1.09 5.72
CA GLU A 30 4.76 0.68 5.74
C GLU A 30 3.95 1.56 6.70
N GLY A 31 3.30 2.60 6.18
CA GLY A 31 2.28 3.37 6.90
C GLY A 31 0.99 2.57 7.10
N GLY A 32 0.69 1.66 6.16
CA GLY A 32 -0.38 0.69 6.29
C GLY A 32 -1.75 1.35 6.49
N VAL A 33 -2.36 1.08 7.65
CA VAL A 33 -3.60 1.72 8.13
C VAL A 33 -3.38 2.55 9.40
N ASN A 34 -2.14 2.80 9.79
CA ASN A 34 -1.78 3.44 11.06
C ASN A 34 -2.19 4.93 11.12
N HIS A 35 -2.66 5.48 9.99
CA HIS A 35 -3.26 6.80 9.90
C HIS A 35 -4.69 6.85 10.46
N ASN A 36 -5.32 5.73 10.79
CA ASN A 36 -6.65 5.67 11.42
C ASN A 36 -7.75 6.41 10.63
N GLY A 37 -7.64 6.44 9.29
CA GLY A 37 -8.52 7.22 8.42
C GLY A 37 -8.35 8.74 8.49
N SER A 38 -7.22 9.23 9.01
CA SER A 38 -6.89 10.66 9.09
C SER A 38 -5.76 11.01 8.13
N LEU A 39 -6.03 11.91 7.18
CA LEU A 39 -5.02 12.43 6.25
C LEU A 39 -3.87 13.10 7.01
N GLU A 40 -4.18 13.88 8.05
CA GLU A 40 -3.17 14.56 8.86
C GLU A 40 -2.21 13.57 9.55
N LEU A 41 -2.71 12.41 9.98
CA LEU A 41 -1.85 11.37 10.53
C LEU A 41 -1.07 10.64 9.42
N ALA A 42 -1.66 10.46 8.24
CA ALA A 42 -0.95 9.92 7.08
C ALA A 42 0.25 10.82 6.70
N LYS A 43 0.06 12.14 6.61
CA LYS A 43 1.15 13.11 6.37
C LYS A 43 2.25 13.03 7.43
N LYS A 44 1.90 12.90 8.71
CA LYS A 44 2.90 12.68 9.77
C LYS A 44 3.69 11.38 9.59
N LEU A 45 3.06 10.31 9.08
CA LEU A 45 3.77 9.08 8.75
C LEU A 45 4.72 9.27 7.55
N VAL A 46 4.35 10.10 6.57
CA VAL A 46 5.24 10.53 5.49
C VAL A 46 6.45 11.26 6.08
N ASP A 47 6.25 12.19 7.01
CA ASP A 47 7.33 12.94 7.65
C ASP A 47 8.35 12.01 8.31
N VAL A 48 7.86 11.06 9.10
CA VAL A 48 8.71 10.08 9.78
C VAL A 48 9.45 9.20 8.76
N ALA A 49 8.79 8.78 7.67
CA ALA A 49 9.44 8.00 6.61
C ALA A 49 10.59 8.77 5.95
N VAL A 50 10.39 10.08 5.69
CA VAL A 50 11.40 10.99 5.13
C VAL A 50 12.55 11.19 6.11
N ASP A 51 12.26 11.43 7.38
CA ASP A 51 13.28 11.60 8.44
C ASP A 51 14.13 10.34 8.62
N CYS A 52 13.51 9.17 8.47
CA CYS A 52 14.18 7.87 8.44
C CYS A 52 14.91 7.57 7.12
N LYS A 53 14.80 8.43 6.10
CA LYS A 53 15.39 8.28 4.76
C LYS A 53 14.92 7.02 4.03
N ALA A 54 13.66 6.65 4.20
CA ALA A 54 13.04 5.61 3.38
C ALA A 54 12.95 6.06 1.91
N ASP A 55 13.03 5.11 0.98
CA ASP A 55 12.89 5.39 -0.44
C ASP A 55 11.42 5.59 -0.85
N ALA A 56 10.51 4.90 -0.15
CA ALA A 56 9.08 4.98 -0.37
C ALA A 56 8.30 4.87 0.94
N VAL A 57 7.12 5.47 0.96
CA VAL A 57 6.08 5.23 1.98
C VAL A 57 4.92 4.50 1.32
N LYS A 58 4.37 3.51 2.03
CA LYS A 58 3.29 2.66 1.50
C LYS A 58 2.07 2.61 2.41
N PHE A 59 0.90 2.80 1.83
CA PHE A 59 -0.40 2.70 2.51
C PHE A 59 -1.25 1.58 1.89
N GLN A 60 -2.48 1.40 2.37
CA GLN A 60 -3.39 0.36 1.85
C GLN A 60 -4.69 0.98 1.35
N LYS A 61 -5.08 0.67 0.11
CA LYS A 61 -6.34 1.10 -0.49
C LYS A 61 -7.22 -0.10 -0.80
N ARG A 62 -8.47 -0.03 -0.34
CA ARG A 62 -9.43 -1.13 -0.43
C ARG A 62 -10.84 -0.62 -0.69
N ASN A 63 -11.65 -1.44 -1.31
CA ASN A 63 -13.10 -1.38 -1.21
C ASN A 63 -13.55 -2.45 -0.21
N ILE A 64 -13.98 -2.00 0.97
CA ILE A 64 -14.35 -2.88 2.09
C ILE A 64 -15.49 -3.83 1.72
N GLU A 65 -16.42 -3.42 0.86
CA GLU A 65 -17.54 -4.27 0.44
C GLU A 65 -17.14 -5.36 -0.54
N LYS A 66 -16.04 -5.18 -1.28
CA LYS A 66 -15.51 -6.19 -2.21
C LYS A 66 -14.68 -7.24 -1.49
N ILE A 67 -13.91 -6.83 -0.49
CA ILE A 67 -12.92 -7.72 0.15
C ILE A 67 -13.47 -8.47 1.37
N LEU A 68 -14.64 -8.08 1.91
CA LEU A 68 -15.26 -8.73 3.06
C LEU A 68 -16.61 -9.33 2.70
N THR A 69 -16.89 -10.54 3.20
CA THR A 69 -18.23 -11.12 3.13
C THR A 69 -19.21 -10.37 4.03
N ARG A 70 -20.52 -10.58 3.80
CA ARG A 70 -21.57 -10.00 4.65
C ARG A 70 -21.43 -10.42 6.12
N GLU A 71 -21.00 -11.65 6.36
CA GLU A 71 -20.73 -12.19 7.69
C GLU A 71 -19.54 -11.47 8.33
N ALA A 72 -18.44 -11.30 7.60
CA ALA A 72 -17.25 -10.59 8.08
C ALA A 72 -17.55 -9.11 8.38
N LEU A 73 -18.34 -8.44 7.53
CA LEU A 73 -18.76 -7.05 7.74
C LEU A 73 -19.56 -6.84 9.04
N LYS A 74 -20.36 -7.83 9.42
CA LYS A 74 -21.22 -7.81 10.63
C LYS A 74 -20.55 -8.42 11.86
N MET A 75 -19.39 -9.04 11.70
CA MET A 75 -18.66 -9.68 12.80
C MET A 75 -18.38 -8.66 13.91
N PRO A 76 -18.76 -8.94 15.18
CA PRO A 76 -18.45 -8.06 16.29
C PRO A 76 -16.94 -7.82 16.42
N TYR A 77 -16.55 -6.56 16.62
CA TYR A 77 -15.16 -6.17 16.80
C TYR A 77 -15.08 -5.13 17.92
N LEU A 78 -14.96 -5.62 19.16
CA LEU A 78 -15.16 -4.84 20.39
C LEU A 78 -13.86 -4.60 21.18
N GLY A 79 -12.72 -4.69 20.50
CA GLY A 79 -11.41 -4.41 21.09
C GLY A 79 -11.25 -2.92 21.45
N PRO A 80 -10.31 -2.59 22.35
CA PRO A 80 -10.07 -1.20 22.79
C PRO A 80 -9.59 -0.27 21.67
N THR A 81 -9.04 -0.83 20.59
CA THR A 81 -8.60 -0.11 19.39
C THR A 81 -9.63 -0.16 18.25
N SER A 82 -10.84 -0.64 18.53
CA SER A 82 -11.90 -0.67 17.54
C SER A 82 -12.42 0.74 17.25
N PHE A 83 -12.75 0.97 15.98
CA PHE A 83 -13.35 2.21 15.52
C PHE A 83 -14.85 2.06 15.25
N GLY A 84 -15.45 0.94 15.65
CA GLY A 84 -16.86 0.63 15.47
C GLY A 84 -17.28 -0.59 16.27
N LYS A 85 -18.54 -1.00 16.13
CA LYS A 85 -19.07 -2.21 16.79
C LYS A 85 -18.79 -3.47 15.99
N THR A 86 -18.58 -3.34 14.68
CA THR A 86 -18.30 -4.45 13.76
C THR A 86 -16.96 -4.29 13.06
N TYR A 87 -16.43 -5.40 12.55
CA TYR A 87 -15.20 -5.41 11.77
C TYR A 87 -15.34 -4.56 10.50
N GLY A 88 -16.51 -4.57 9.85
CA GLY A 88 -16.80 -3.71 8.71
C GLY A 88 -16.74 -2.22 9.06
N GLU A 89 -17.35 -1.79 10.17
CA GLU A 89 -17.29 -0.39 10.63
C GLU A 89 -15.84 0.04 10.92
N HIS A 90 -15.08 -0.80 11.62
CA HIS A 90 -13.67 -0.54 11.89
C HIS A 90 -12.86 -0.40 10.59
N ARG A 91 -13.04 -1.31 9.63
CA ARG A 91 -12.29 -1.29 8.37
C ARG A 91 -12.66 -0.09 7.49
N ARG A 92 -13.95 0.28 7.42
CA ARG A 92 -14.37 1.51 6.71
C ARG A 92 -13.77 2.76 7.32
N LYS A 93 -13.70 2.86 8.65
CA LYS A 93 -13.08 4.01 9.32
C LYS A 93 -11.59 4.14 9.01
N LEU A 94 -10.90 3.05 8.71
CA LEU A 94 -9.48 3.07 8.39
C LEU A 94 -9.18 3.49 6.95
N GLU A 95 -10.16 3.50 6.04
CA GLU A 95 -9.93 3.97 4.67
C GLU A 95 -9.84 5.49 4.61
N LEU A 96 -8.91 6.00 3.78
CA LEU A 96 -8.93 7.40 3.38
C LEU A 96 -9.88 7.57 2.19
N PRO A 97 -10.65 8.67 2.13
CA PRO A 97 -11.43 9.01 0.95
C PRO A 97 -10.51 9.35 -0.24
N PHE A 98 -11.05 9.30 -1.46
CA PHE A 98 -10.25 9.46 -2.69
C PHE A 98 -9.56 10.83 -2.79
N ASP A 99 -10.24 11.91 -2.40
CA ASP A 99 -9.68 13.27 -2.34
C ASP A 99 -8.44 13.35 -1.44
N ALA A 100 -8.47 12.70 -0.29
CA ALA A 100 -7.33 12.63 0.63
C ALA A 100 -6.12 11.90 0.03
N TRP A 101 -6.32 10.96 -0.89
CA TRP A 101 -5.21 10.30 -1.58
C TRP A 101 -4.51 11.20 -2.59
N TYR A 102 -5.25 12.04 -3.33
CA TYR A 102 -4.64 13.04 -4.21
C TYR A 102 -3.79 14.03 -3.40
N GLU A 103 -4.32 14.54 -2.29
CA GLU A 103 -3.59 15.44 -1.40
C GLU A 103 -2.38 14.75 -0.75
N LEU A 104 -2.50 13.48 -0.36
CA LEU A 104 -1.37 12.70 0.17
C LEU A 104 -0.29 12.48 -0.90
N LYS A 105 -0.68 12.23 -2.15
CA LYS A 105 0.26 12.07 -3.27
C LYS A 105 1.02 13.37 -3.54
N GLU A 106 0.32 14.50 -3.57
CA GLU A 106 0.95 15.83 -3.69
C GLU A 106 1.93 16.06 -2.53
N TYR A 107 1.52 15.77 -1.30
CA TYR A 107 2.38 15.91 -0.12
C TYR A 107 3.64 15.03 -0.21
N CYS A 108 3.51 13.76 -0.63
CA CYS A 108 4.66 12.89 -0.85
C CYS A 108 5.63 13.46 -1.91
N ASN A 109 5.10 14.05 -2.99
CA ASN A 109 5.93 14.70 -4.02
C ASN A 109 6.68 15.91 -3.46
N GLU A 110 6.01 16.79 -2.70
CA GLU A 110 6.64 17.94 -2.02
C GLU A 110 7.76 17.51 -1.07
N ARG A 111 7.57 16.36 -0.41
CA ARG A 111 8.53 15.78 0.53
C ARG A 111 9.61 14.93 -0.13
N GLY A 112 9.54 14.72 -1.44
CA GLY A 112 10.54 13.98 -2.21
C GLY A 112 10.60 12.48 -1.88
N ILE A 113 9.47 11.86 -1.53
CA ILE A 113 9.38 10.43 -1.24
C ILE A 113 8.34 9.76 -2.16
N MET A 114 8.62 8.54 -2.62
CA MET A 114 7.66 7.80 -3.45
C MET A 114 6.45 7.36 -2.62
N LEU A 115 5.26 7.64 -3.11
CA LEU A 115 4.04 7.00 -2.63
C LEU A 115 3.85 5.67 -3.35
N LEU A 116 3.63 4.60 -2.58
CA LEU A 116 3.16 3.31 -3.05
C LEU A 116 1.85 2.95 -2.33
N ALA A 117 1.11 2.00 -2.88
CA ALA A 117 -0.03 1.42 -2.16
C ALA A 117 -0.09 -0.10 -2.31
N SER A 118 -0.61 -0.74 -1.27
CA SER A 118 -1.20 -2.05 -1.41
C SER A 118 -2.64 -1.96 -1.85
N VAL A 119 -2.94 -2.58 -3.00
CA VAL A 119 -4.27 -2.63 -3.61
C VAL A 119 -4.85 -4.02 -3.40
N TRP A 120 -6.11 -4.09 -2.99
CA TRP A 120 -6.77 -5.35 -2.57
C TRP A 120 -7.95 -5.74 -3.46
N ASP A 121 -8.27 -4.92 -4.44
CA ASP A 121 -9.37 -5.08 -5.39
C ASP A 121 -9.08 -4.21 -6.61
N GLU A 122 -9.73 -4.52 -7.72
CA GLU A 122 -9.51 -3.90 -9.03
C GLU A 122 -9.81 -2.40 -9.02
N GLU A 123 -10.84 -1.97 -8.30
CA GLU A 123 -11.20 -0.54 -8.19
C GLU A 123 -10.14 0.24 -7.40
N SER A 124 -9.60 -0.39 -6.37
CA SER A 124 -8.46 0.18 -5.64
C SER A 124 -7.18 0.17 -6.47
N ALA A 125 -6.99 -0.80 -7.37
CA ALA A 125 -5.88 -0.80 -8.32
C ALA A 125 -6.02 0.33 -9.35
N ASP A 126 -7.18 0.45 -10.00
CA ASP A 126 -7.50 1.48 -10.98
C ASP A 126 -7.29 2.89 -10.39
N PHE A 127 -7.86 3.13 -9.21
CA PHE A 127 -7.71 4.43 -8.55
C PHE A 127 -6.25 4.76 -8.20
N ILE A 128 -5.45 3.77 -7.78
CA ILE A 128 -4.05 4.02 -7.44
C ILE A 128 -3.20 4.18 -8.71
N GLU A 129 -3.55 3.54 -9.83
CA GLU A 129 -2.93 3.78 -11.15
C GLU A 129 -3.12 5.25 -11.57
N GLU A 130 -4.30 5.82 -11.35
CA GLU A 130 -4.59 7.24 -11.65
C GLU A 130 -3.69 8.22 -10.86
N LEU A 131 -3.13 7.80 -9.72
CA LEU A 131 -2.16 8.59 -8.95
C LEU A 131 -0.73 8.49 -9.49
N GLU A 132 -0.51 7.72 -10.57
CA GLU A 132 0.77 7.49 -11.22
C GLU A 132 1.85 7.01 -10.23
N VAL A 133 1.48 6.06 -9.36
CA VAL A 133 2.47 5.45 -8.45
C VAL A 133 3.45 4.58 -9.25
N PRO A 134 4.74 4.53 -8.87
CA PRO A 134 5.73 3.82 -9.68
C PRO A 134 5.67 2.29 -9.57
N ALA A 135 4.91 1.75 -8.61
CA ALA A 135 4.68 0.33 -8.44
C ALA A 135 3.49 0.05 -7.51
N PHE A 136 2.83 -1.09 -7.73
CA PHE A 136 1.87 -1.65 -6.78
C PHE A 136 2.52 -2.64 -5.84
N LYS A 137 1.94 -2.78 -4.64
CA LYS A 137 2.19 -3.93 -3.77
C LYS A 137 0.95 -4.81 -3.69
N LEU A 138 1.08 -6.08 -4.06
CA LEU A 138 0.03 -7.06 -3.76
C LEU A 138 0.10 -7.52 -2.31
N PRO A 139 -0.96 -7.47 -1.51
CA PRO A 139 -0.95 -8.03 -0.16
C PRO A 139 -0.77 -9.56 -0.23
N SER A 140 -0.07 -10.14 0.75
CA SER A 140 0.18 -11.60 0.73
C SER A 140 -1.10 -12.44 0.83
N ALA A 141 -2.16 -11.87 1.41
CA ALA A 141 -3.48 -12.49 1.46
C ALA A 141 -4.10 -12.72 0.07
N ASP A 142 -3.71 -11.91 -0.93
CA ASP A 142 -4.18 -11.99 -2.31
C ASP A 142 -3.14 -12.58 -3.26
N LEU A 143 -2.10 -13.26 -2.74
CA LEU A 143 -1.07 -13.89 -3.59
C LEU A 143 -1.65 -14.91 -4.58
N THR A 144 -2.77 -15.53 -4.24
CA THR A 144 -3.48 -16.50 -5.11
C THR A 144 -4.74 -15.92 -5.74
N ASN A 145 -4.96 -14.61 -5.64
CA ASN A 145 -6.07 -13.93 -6.29
C ASN A 145 -5.70 -13.66 -7.76
N LEU A 146 -5.80 -14.71 -8.59
CA LEU A 146 -5.42 -14.65 -10.01
C LEU A 146 -6.16 -13.53 -10.77
N PRO A 147 -7.47 -13.30 -10.58
CA PRO A 147 -8.15 -12.19 -11.23
C PRO A 147 -7.52 -10.82 -10.94
N LEU A 148 -7.19 -10.54 -9.67
CA LEU A 148 -6.54 -9.29 -9.30
C LEU A 148 -5.12 -9.19 -9.87
N LEU A 149 -4.37 -10.30 -9.89
CA LEU A 149 -3.03 -10.34 -10.47
C LEU A 149 -3.04 -10.08 -11.97
N GLU A 150 -4.00 -10.66 -12.70
CA GLU A 150 -4.19 -10.43 -14.14
C GLU A 150 -4.64 -8.99 -14.43
N HIS A 151 -5.42 -8.38 -13.56
CA HIS A 151 -5.86 -6.98 -13.71
C HIS A 151 -4.71 -5.98 -13.54
N ILE A 152 -3.73 -6.27 -12.68
CA ILE A 152 -2.61 -5.37 -12.35
C ILE A 152 -1.40 -5.52 -13.31
N ALA A 153 -1.29 -6.65 -14.00
CA ALA A 153 -0.11 -7.02 -14.80
C ALA A 153 -0.17 -6.52 -16.26
#